data_AF-A0A933J993-F1
#
_entry.id   AF-A0A933J993-F1
#
_cell.length_a   1.000
_cell.length_b   1.000
_cell.length_c   1.000
_cell.angle_alpha   90.00
_cell.angle_beta   90.00
_cell.angle_gamma   90.00
#
_symmetry.space_group_name_H-M   'P 1'
#
loop_
_entity.id
_entity.type
_entity.pdbx_description
1 polymer ?
#
loop_
_entity_poly.entity_id
_entity_poly.type
_entity_poly.pdbx_seq_one_letter_code
_entity_poly.pdbx_strand_id
1 'polypeptide(L)'
;MKAKGKGYEAQIAESCVESNPVELITEVQVTPSSGSDSAALMPVLESLEKSGHKPEELIADTNYSGAKNASEAAGHGVNLCAPAPARGKPLPGVNYPVPADKCPAQRKEAGEWLKYREAQQPEFGEQYAPRAGIEGTNSELKRRHGFRKLRVRGGERVKLAAYFKVTACNLKRALGYWNLQRLKSIQAVEGAVAWV
;
A
#
# COMPACT_ATOMS: atom_id res chain seq x y z
N MET A 1 -6.56 -25.42 -19.71
CA MET A 1 -5.85 -25.63 -18.42
C MET A 1 -4.69 -24.63 -18.34
N LYS A 2 -4.72 -23.65 -17.42
CA LYS A 2 -3.71 -22.57 -17.33
C LYS A 2 -2.49 -23.04 -16.53
N ALA A 3 -1.38 -23.33 -17.20
CA ALA A 3 -0.09 -23.45 -16.54
C ALA A 3 0.41 -22.03 -16.19
N LYS A 4 0.42 -21.67 -14.89
CA LYS A 4 1.10 -20.47 -14.37
C LYS A 4 2.58 -20.56 -14.79
N GLY A 5 3.04 -19.64 -15.64
CA GLY A 5 4.44 -19.60 -16.09
C GLY A 5 5.43 -19.28 -14.98
N LYS A 6 6.71 -19.67 -15.17
CA LYS A 6 7.84 -19.35 -14.30
C LYS A 6 8.07 -17.82 -14.26
N GLY A 7 7.49 -17.15 -13.28
CA GLY A 7 7.57 -15.69 -13.10
C GLY A 7 7.76 -15.30 -11.64
N TYR A 8 8.12 -14.03 -11.44
CA TYR A 8 8.17 -13.41 -10.12
C TYR A 8 7.11 -12.32 -10.04
N GLU A 9 6.57 -12.14 -8.86
CA GLU A 9 5.63 -11.10 -8.48
C GLU A 9 6.27 -10.22 -7.41
N ALA A 10 5.96 -8.93 -7.46
CA ALA A 10 6.43 -7.96 -6.49
C ALA A 10 5.23 -7.41 -5.73
N GLN A 11 5.26 -7.56 -4.41
CA GLN A 11 4.32 -6.98 -3.46
C GLN A 11 4.92 -5.68 -2.96
N ILE A 12 4.18 -4.59 -3.01
CA ILE A 12 4.70 -3.24 -2.82
C ILE A 12 3.82 -2.52 -1.81
N ALA A 13 4.45 -1.86 -0.84
CA ALA A 13 3.77 -0.91 0.05
C ALA A 13 4.40 0.47 -0.13
N GLU A 14 3.57 1.50 -0.08
CA GLU A 14 3.99 2.89 -0.11
C GLU A 14 3.27 3.68 0.97
N SER A 15 3.93 4.73 1.46
CA SER A 15 3.28 5.73 2.29
C SER A 15 2.30 6.54 1.45
N CYS A 16 1.10 6.78 1.95
CA CYS A 16 0.04 7.51 1.24
C CYS A 16 -0.71 8.53 2.13
N VAL A 17 -0.07 8.95 3.23
CA VAL A 17 -0.61 10.00 4.09
C VAL A 17 -0.54 11.34 3.36
N GLU A 18 -1.59 12.16 3.46
CA GLU A 18 -1.72 13.43 2.72
C GLU A 18 -0.57 14.41 2.98
N SER A 19 -0.02 14.40 4.19
CA SER A 19 1.14 15.20 4.57
C SER A 19 2.46 14.76 3.91
N ASN A 20 2.49 13.58 3.25
CA ASN A 20 3.64 13.08 2.53
C ASN A 20 3.50 13.27 1.01
N PRO A 21 4.01 14.39 0.46
CA PRO A 21 3.89 14.71 -0.96
C PRO A 21 4.77 13.85 -1.89
N VAL A 22 5.61 12.96 -1.35
CA VAL A 22 6.55 12.15 -2.14
C VAL A 22 6.03 10.74 -2.37
N GLU A 23 5.18 10.22 -1.48
CA GLU A 23 4.67 8.85 -1.50
C GLU A 23 5.79 7.81 -1.72
N LEU A 24 6.65 7.65 -0.72
CA LEU A 24 7.79 6.74 -0.83
C LEU A 24 7.32 5.28 -0.76
N ILE A 25 7.89 4.45 -1.63
CA ILE A 25 7.77 3.00 -1.50
C ILE A 25 8.58 2.58 -0.26
N THR A 26 7.90 2.01 0.72
CA THR A 26 8.49 1.60 2.01
C THR A 26 8.85 0.12 2.05
N GLU A 27 8.21 -0.70 1.22
CA GLU A 27 8.47 -2.14 1.18
C GLU A 27 8.36 -2.71 -0.24
N VAL A 28 9.21 -3.69 -0.57
CA VAL A 28 9.07 -4.52 -1.76
C VAL A 28 9.45 -5.97 -1.48
N GLN A 29 8.47 -6.86 -1.56
CA GLN A 29 8.67 -8.30 -1.41
C GLN A 29 8.56 -8.99 -2.78
N VAL A 30 9.60 -9.73 -3.16
CA VAL A 30 9.63 -10.46 -4.44
C VAL A 30 9.42 -11.95 -4.17
N THR A 31 8.35 -12.50 -4.72
CA THR A 31 7.97 -13.91 -4.57
C THR A 31 7.78 -14.59 -5.93
N PRO A 32 7.87 -15.92 -6.02
CA PRO A 32 7.41 -16.63 -7.21
C PRO A 32 5.90 -16.39 -7.44
N SER A 33 5.46 -16.23 -8.70
CA SER A 33 4.05 -15.96 -9.05
C SER A 33 3.07 -17.13 -8.80
N SER A 34 3.52 -18.19 -8.12
CA SER A 34 2.70 -19.34 -7.74
C SER A 34 1.85 -19.08 -6.49
N GLY A 35 2.24 -18.13 -5.63
CA GLY A 35 1.58 -17.79 -4.36
C GLY A 35 0.18 -17.17 -4.50
N SER A 36 -0.45 -16.93 -3.35
CA SER A 36 -1.71 -16.19 -3.21
C SER A 36 -1.41 -14.82 -2.59
N ASP A 37 -1.99 -13.76 -3.17
CA ASP A 37 -1.87 -12.38 -2.68
C ASP A 37 -2.28 -12.25 -1.21
N SER A 38 -3.33 -12.97 -0.79
CA SER A 38 -3.80 -12.95 0.60
C SER A 38 -2.71 -13.34 1.62
N ALA A 39 -1.73 -14.15 1.22
CA ALA A 39 -0.64 -14.59 2.09
C ALA A 39 0.55 -13.61 2.13
N ALA A 40 0.56 -12.56 1.30
CA ALA A 40 1.65 -11.60 1.23
C ALA A 40 1.56 -10.48 2.28
N LEU A 41 0.41 -10.30 2.95
CA LEU A 41 0.20 -9.20 3.91
C LEU A 41 1.14 -9.31 5.12
N MET A 42 1.20 -10.48 5.77
CA MET A 42 2.02 -10.66 6.98
C MET A 42 3.52 -10.48 6.71
N PRO A 43 4.11 -11.06 5.65
CA PRO A 43 5.50 -10.78 5.30
C PRO A 43 5.82 -9.29 5.11
N VAL A 44 4.89 -8.51 4.56
CA VAL A 44 5.04 -7.05 4.41
C VAL A 44 5.02 -6.37 5.78
N LEU A 45 4.05 -6.69 6.64
CA LEU A 45 3.96 -6.13 7.99
C LEU A 45 5.18 -6.44 8.86
N GLU A 46 5.64 -7.69 8.85
CA GLU A 46 6.84 -8.11 9.59
C GLU A 46 8.09 -7.37 9.12
N SER A 47 8.23 -7.15 7.80
CA SER A 47 9.35 -6.39 7.24
C SER A 47 9.30 -4.91 7.62
N LEU A 48 8.11 -4.30 7.57
CA LEU A 48 7.88 -2.93 8.01
C LEU A 48 8.14 -2.75 9.51
N GLU A 49 7.73 -3.71 10.34
CA GLU A 49 8.02 -3.70 11.77
C GLU A 49 9.51 -3.83 12.06
N LYS A 50 10.18 -4.78 11.40
CA LYS A 50 11.62 -4.97 11.54
C LYS A 50 12.44 -3.75 11.10
N SER A 51 11.96 -3.00 10.12
CA SER A 51 12.61 -1.77 9.64
C SER A 51 12.26 -0.52 10.45
N GLY A 52 11.40 -0.63 11.48
CA GLY A 52 10.99 0.51 12.30
C GLY A 52 9.98 1.43 11.61
N HIS A 53 9.28 0.91 10.59
CA HIS A 53 8.32 1.64 9.75
C HIS A 53 6.93 1.00 9.78
N LYS A 54 6.58 0.32 10.88
CA LYS A 54 5.25 -0.27 11.06
C LYS A 54 4.18 0.84 11.02
N PRO A 55 3.16 0.72 10.15
CA PRO A 55 2.09 1.71 10.10
C PRO A 55 1.06 1.45 11.21
N GLU A 56 0.31 2.47 11.61
CA GLU A 56 -0.89 2.30 12.44
C GLU A 56 -2.05 1.71 11.64
N GLU A 57 -2.10 2.04 10.35
CA GLU A 57 -3.13 1.60 9.42
C GLU A 57 -2.51 1.22 8.07
N LEU A 58 -2.96 0.09 7.51
CA LEU A 58 -2.56 -0.39 6.20
C LEU A 58 -3.78 -0.45 5.28
N ILE A 59 -3.70 0.27 4.16
CA ILE A 59 -4.74 0.26 3.12
C ILE A 59 -4.41 -0.84 2.11
N ALA A 60 -5.38 -1.70 1.79
CA ALA A 60 -5.16 -2.80 0.87
C ALA A 60 -6.40 -3.19 0.05
N ASP A 61 -6.18 -3.89 -1.06
CA ASP A 61 -7.29 -4.46 -1.85
C ASP A 61 -8.04 -5.55 -1.10
N THR A 62 -9.27 -5.83 -1.55
CA THR A 62 -10.09 -6.94 -1.06
C THR A 62 -9.39 -8.30 -1.12
N ASN A 63 -8.41 -8.48 -2.02
CA ASN A 63 -7.63 -9.73 -2.09
C ASN A 63 -6.70 -9.94 -0.89
N TYR A 64 -6.33 -8.87 -0.19
CA TYR A 64 -5.58 -8.90 1.06
C TYR A 64 -6.50 -8.83 2.29
N SER A 65 -7.81 -8.64 2.07
CA SER A 65 -8.79 -8.54 3.14
C SER A 65 -9.32 -9.90 3.57
N GLY A 66 -9.84 -9.93 4.79
CA GLY A 66 -10.44 -11.12 5.36
C GLY A 66 -10.23 -11.19 6.87
N ALA A 67 -11.14 -11.92 7.52
CA ALA A 67 -11.14 -12.10 8.97
C ALA A 67 -9.78 -12.55 9.54
N LYS A 68 -9.05 -13.41 8.82
CA LYS A 68 -7.71 -13.87 9.22
C LYS A 68 -6.70 -12.72 9.17
N ASN A 69 -6.58 -12.07 8.02
CA ASN A 69 -5.62 -11.00 7.81
C ASN A 69 -5.85 -9.79 8.71
N ALA A 70 -7.12 -9.42 8.94
CA ALA A 70 -7.46 -8.35 9.88
C ALA A 70 -7.10 -8.71 11.33
N SER A 71 -7.38 -9.93 11.77
CA SER A 71 -7.04 -10.41 13.10
C SER A 71 -5.53 -10.51 13.32
N GLU A 72 -4.79 -10.99 12.33
CA GLU A 72 -3.32 -11.05 12.40
C GLU A 72 -2.71 -9.64 12.38
N ALA A 73 -3.16 -8.74 11.49
CA ALA A 73 -2.72 -7.34 11.48
C ALA A 73 -3.00 -6.64 12.83
N ALA A 74 -4.17 -6.88 13.43
CA ALA A 74 -4.52 -6.39 14.76
C ALA A 74 -3.55 -6.89 15.83
N GLY A 75 -3.07 -8.13 15.72
CA GLY A 75 -2.02 -8.68 16.60
C GLY A 75 -0.69 -7.93 16.50
N HIS A 76 -0.38 -7.32 15.35
CA HIS A 76 0.74 -6.40 15.18
C HIS A 76 0.42 -4.95 15.59
N GLY A 77 -0.81 -4.67 16.04
CA GLY A 77 -1.29 -3.33 16.35
C GLY A 77 -1.61 -2.48 15.12
N VAL A 78 -1.89 -3.12 13.99
CA VAL A 78 -2.18 -2.45 12.70
C VAL A 78 -3.64 -2.67 12.31
N ASN A 79 -4.34 -1.59 11.98
CA ASN A 79 -5.67 -1.66 11.40
C ASN A 79 -5.59 -1.93 9.89
N LEU A 80 -6.42 -2.85 9.38
CA LEU A 80 -6.53 -3.10 7.95
C LEU A 80 -7.71 -2.31 7.36
N CYS A 81 -7.42 -1.30 6.53
CA CYS A 81 -8.41 -0.57 5.75
C CYS A 81 -8.56 -1.25 4.38
N ALA A 82 -9.53 -2.15 4.27
CA ALA A 82 -9.82 -2.86 3.02
C ALA A 82 -11.30 -3.26 2.98
N PRO A 83 -11.93 -3.29 1.79
CA PRO A 83 -13.31 -3.76 1.67
C PRO A 83 -13.41 -5.21 2.13
N ALA A 84 -14.49 -5.55 2.81
CA ALA A 84 -14.77 -6.93 3.19
C ALA A 84 -14.88 -7.81 1.94
N PRO A 85 -14.48 -9.09 2.04
CA PRO A 85 -14.58 -10.02 0.90
C PRO A 85 -16.04 -10.14 0.45
N ALA A 86 -16.28 -10.44 -0.84
CA ALA A 86 -17.64 -10.45 -1.41
C ALA A 86 -18.68 -11.25 -0.62
N ARG A 87 -18.29 -12.39 -0.02
CA ARG A 87 -19.20 -13.20 0.85
C ARG A 87 -19.51 -12.56 2.19
N GLY A 88 -18.68 -11.62 2.63
CA GLY A 88 -18.79 -10.90 3.88
C GLY A 88 -19.23 -9.45 3.74
N LYS A 89 -19.33 -8.89 2.54
CA LYS A 89 -19.65 -7.46 2.31
C LYS A 89 -20.96 -7.06 3.00
N PRO A 90 -21.05 -5.86 3.62
CA PRO A 90 -22.29 -5.36 4.20
C PRO A 90 -23.41 -5.23 3.16
N LEU A 91 -24.65 -5.47 3.59
CA LEU A 91 -25.85 -5.39 2.76
C LEU A 91 -26.32 -3.93 2.61
N PRO A 92 -26.75 -3.51 1.41
CA PRO A 92 -27.32 -2.17 1.22
C PRO A 92 -28.56 -1.95 2.09
N GLY A 93 -28.67 -0.77 2.70
CA GLY A 93 -29.84 -0.37 3.50
C GLY A 93 -29.91 -0.98 4.90
N VAL A 94 -28.93 -1.80 5.30
CA VAL A 94 -28.84 -2.33 6.67
C VAL A 94 -27.95 -1.40 7.50
N ASN A 95 -28.44 -1.01 8.68
CA ASN A 95 -27.65 -0.24 9.63
C ASN A 95 -26.74 -1.19 10.42
N TYR A 96 -25.43 -1.00 10.28
CA TYR A 96 -24.41 -1.79 10.99
C TYR A 96 -23.89 -1.00 12.20
N PRO A 97 -23.50 -1.69 13.29
CA PRO A 97 -22.88 -1.03 14.43
C PRO A 97 -21.63 -0.26 14.01
N VAL A 98 -21.35 0.84 14.71
CA VAL A 98 -20.07 1.56 14.54
C VAL A 98 -18.95 0.65 15.05
N PRO A 99 -17.91 0.37 14.25
CA PRO A 99 -16.78 -0.43 14.70
C PRO A 99 -15.96 0.30 15.76
N ALA A 100 -15.25 -0.45 16.61
CA ALA A 100 -14.27 0.12 17.53
C ALA A 100 -13.07 0.73 16.78
N ASP A 101 -12.34 1.67 17.39
CA ASP A 101 -11.18 2.33 16.76
C ASP A 101 -10.08 1.33 16.35
N LYS A 102 -9.84 0.30 17.18
CA LYS A 102 -8.87 -0.76 16.89
C LYS A 102 -9.57 -2.05 16.51
N CYS A 103 -9.05 -2.70 15.48
CA CYS A 103 -9.51 -4.02 15.09
C CYS A 103 -9.25 -5.03 16.24
N PRO A 104 -10.24 -5.85 16.61
CA PRO A 104 -10.04 -6.88 17.64
C PRO A 104 -9.15 -8.01 17.12
N ALA A 105 -8.35 -8.60 18.01
CA ALA A 105 -7.43 -9.69 17.66
C ALA A 105 -8.15 -11.02 17.35
N GLN A 106 -9.41 -11.20 17.80
CA GLN A 106 -10.14 -12.43 17.55
C GLN A 106 -10.69 -12.48 16.12
N ARG A 107 -10.35 -13.54 15.37
CA ARG A 107 -10.70 -13.71 13.94
C ARG A 107 -12.15 -13.40 13.59
N LYS A 108 -13.12 -13.93 14.35
CA LYS A 108 -14.54 -13.73 14.02
C LYS A 108 -14.93 -12.25 14.14
N GLU A 109 -14.53 -11.63 15.24
CA GLU A 109 -14.80 -10.22 15.54
C GLU A 109 -14.08 -9.30 14.56
N ALA A 110 -12.82 -9.61 14.19
CA ALA A 110 -12.08 -8.87 13.16
C ALA A 110 -12.81 -8.92 11.81
N GLY A 111 -13.39 -10.07 11.50
CA GLY A 111 -14.21 -10.26 10.31
C GLY A 111 -15.50 -9.44 10.33
N GLU A 112 -16.14 -9.24 11.48
CA GLU A 112 -17.32 -8.38 11.65
C GLU A 112 -16.92 -6.90 11.61
N TRP A 113 -15.83 -6.54 12.30
CA TRP A 113 -15.23 -5.23 12.33
C TRP A 113 -14.94 -4.68 10.93
N LEU A 114 -14.35 -5.48 10.03
CA LEU A 114 -14.14 -5.08 8.62
C LEU A 114 -15.45 -4.71 7.91
N LYS A 115 -16.52 -5.47 8.14
CA LYS A 115 -17.83 -5.22 7.52
C LYS A 115 -18.45 -3.95 8.05
N TYR A 116 -18.37 -3.77 9.36
CA TYR A 116 -18.94 -2.62 10.06
C TYR A 116 -18.22 -1.34 9.65
N ARG A 117 -16.90 -1.42 9.47
CA ARG A 117 -16.08 -0.33 8.94
C ARG A 117 -16.45 0.02 7.50
N GLU A 118 -16.53 -0.95 6.59
CA GLU A 118 -16.95 -0.69 5.21
C GLU A 118 -18.38 -0.09 5.12
N ALA A 119 -19.25 -0.45 6.06
CA ALA A 119 -20.62 0.06 6.13
C ALA A 119 -20.73 1.53 6.59
N GLN A 120 -19.69 2.10 7.22
CA GLN A 120 -19.66 3.53 7.60
C GLN A 120 -19.38 4.38 6.35
N GLN A 121 -20.37 4.55 5.49
CA GLN A 121 -20.30 5.42 4.32
C GLN A 121 -20.88 6.80 4.66
N PRO A 122 -20.23 7.90 4.23
CA PRO A 122 -19.13 7.98 3.25
C PRO A 122 -17.71 7.84 3.83
N GLU A 123 -17.53 7.79 5.15
CA GLU A 123 -16.25 7.92 5.85
C GLU A 123 -15.22 6.86 5.43
N PHE A 124 -15.67 5.61 5.26
CA PHE A 124 -14.81 4.54 4.75
C PHE A 124 -14.28 4.83 3.35
N GLY A 125 -15.11 5.43 2.48
CA GLY A 125 -14.72 5.81 1.13
C GLY A 125 -13.57 6.82 1.13
N GLU A 126 -13.62 7.81 2.03
CA GLU A 126 -12.56 8.82 2.18
C GLU A 126 -11.26 8.19 2.69
N GLN A 127 -11.33 7.33 3.71
CA GLN A 127 -10.17 6.61 4.25
C GLN A 127 -9.55 5.63 3.23
N TYR A 128 -10.38 5.03 2.38
CA TYR A 128 -9.93 4.07 1.37
C TYR A 128 -9.46 4.74 0.07
N ALA A 129 -9.80 6.00 -0.18
CA ALA A 129 -9.46 6.72 -1.41
C ALA A 129 -7.96 6.69 -1.79
N PRO A 130 -6.99 6.80 -0.85
CA PRO A 130 -5.56 6.75 -1.18
C PRO A 130 -5.12 5.46 -1.90
N ARG A 131 -5.89 4.37 -1.77
CA ARG A 131 -5.65 3.10 -2.48
C ARG A 131 -5.44 3.28 -3.99
N ALA A 132 -6.12 4.25 -4.61
CA ALA A 132 -5.97 4.49 -6.05
C ALA A 132 -4.54 4.88 -6.46
N GLY A 133 -3.74 5.46 -5.56
CA GLY A 133 -2.35 5.86 -5.82
C GLY A 133 -1.44 4.71 -6.26
N ILE A 134 -1.64 3.51 -5.69
CA ILE A 134 -0.75 2.35 -5.93
C ILE A 134 -0.78 1.87 -7.39
N GLU A 135 -1.86 2.15 -8.13
CA GLU A 135 -1.93 1.85 -9.57
C GLU A 135 -0.97 2.73 -10.36
N GLY A 136 -0.86 4.00 -9.96
CA GLY A 136 0.14 4.95 -10.45
C GLY A 136 1.56 4.44 -10.20
N THR A 137 1.84 3.98 -8.98
CA THR A 137 3.15 3.42 -8.60
C THR A 137 3.49 2.17 -9.38
N ASN A 138 2.56 1.22 -9.50
CA ASN A 138 2.73 0.03 -10.33
C ASN A 138 3.02 0.38 -11.80
N SER A 139 2.31 1.37 -12.34
CA SER A 139 2.51 1.87 -13.69
C SER A 139 3.90 2.51 -13.87
N GLU A 140 4.32 3.35 -12.92
CA GLU A 140 5.64 3.98 -12.90
C GLU A 140 6.76 2.94 -12.87
N LEU A 141 6.68 1.96 -11.96
CA LEU A 141 7.68 0.90 -11.87
C LEU A 141 7.75 0.08 -13.16
N LYS A 142 6.60 -0.30 -13.74
CA LYS A 142 6.53 -1.09 -14.97
C LYS A 142 7.07 -0.32 -16.18
N ARG A 143 6.66 0.95 -16.35
CA ARG A 143 6.91 1.74 -17.56
C ARG A 143 8.18 2.57 -17.52
N ARG A 144 8.52 3.16 -16.36
CA ARG A 144 9.69 4.06 -16.19
C ARG A 144 10.91 3.35 -15.63
N HIS A 145 10.71 2.37 -14.73
CA HIS A 145 11.83 1.65 -14.08
C HIS A 145 12.05 0.24 -14.64
N GLY A 146 11.26 -0.21 -15.62
CA GLY A 146 11.48 -1.47 -16.33
C GLY A 146 11.20 -2.73 -15.50
N PHE A 147 10.20 -2.68 -14.60
CA PHE A 147 9.76 -3.85 -13.83
C PHE A 147 9.07 -4.94 -14.67
N ARG A 148 8.59 -4.62 -15.88
CA ARG A 148 7.84 -5.59 -16.71
C ARG A 148 8.69 -6.78 -17.18
N LYS A 149 9.98 -6.56 -17.42
CA LYS A 149 10.91 -7.59 -17.90
C LYS A 149 12.31 -7.31 -17.38
N LEU A 150 12.76 -8.13 -16.43
CA LEU A 150 14.12 -8.07 -15.90
C LEU A 150 15.09 -8.81 -16.83
N ARG A 151 16.32 -8.28 -16.93
CA ARG A 151 17.42 -8.91 -17.70
C ARG A 151 18.11 -10.05 -16.95
N VAL A 152 17.80 -10.18 -15.66
CA VAL A 152 18.37 -11.19 -14.76
C VAL A 152 17.39 -12.34 -14.55
N ARG A 153 17.93 -13.51 -14.20
CA ARG A 153 17.18 -14.71 -13.80
C ARG A 153 17.71 -15.21 -12.46
N GLY A 154 16.88 -15.95 -11.73
CA GLY A 154 17.19 -16.46 -10.38
C GLY A 154 16.73 -15.51 -9.28
N GLY A 155 16.14 -16.06 -8.21
CA GLY A 155 15.40 -15.32 -7.19
C GLY A 155 16.20 -14.18 -6.57
N GLU A 156 17.41 -14.46 -6.08
CA GLU A 156 18.28 -13.44 -5.46
C GLU A 156 18.62 -12.29 -6.40
N ARG A 157 18.92 -12.60 -7.68
CA ARG A 157 19.25 -11.56 -8.68
C ARG A 157 18.02 -10.71 -9.02
N VAL A 158 16.85 -11.34 -9.13
CA VAL A 158 15.57 -10.67 -9.37
C VAL A 158 15.24 -9.75 -8.19
N LYS A 159 15.39 -10.24 -6.95
CA LYS A 159 15.14 -9.48 -5.72
C LYS A 159 16.04 -8.25 -5.62
N LEU A 160 17.35 -8.42 -5.83
CA LEU A 160 18.30 -7.30 -5.86
C LEU A 160 17.97 -6.28 -6.96
N ALA A 161 17.60 -6.74 -8.16
CA ALA A 161 17.19 -5.85 -9.25
C ALA A 161 15.91 -5.07 -8.92
N ALA A 162 14.96 -5.68 -8.22
CA ALA A 162 13.76 -5.00 -7.74
C ALA A 162 14.10 -3.92 -6.71
N TYR A 163 14.96 -4.22 -5.73
CA TYR A 163 15.42 -3.24 -4.73
C TYR A 163 16.07 -2.02 -5.37
N PHE A 164 17.00 -2.20 -6.30
CA PHE A 164 17.62 -1.06 -6.98
C PHE A 164 16.62 -0.22 -7.79
N LYS A 165 15.65 -0.87 -8.44
CA LYS A 165 14.64 -0.15 -9.23
C LYS A 165 13.65 0.62 -8.35
N VAL A 166 13.23 0.06 -7.23
CA VAL A 166 12.41 0.76 -6.23
C VAL A 166 13.17 1.92 -5.61
N THR A 167 14.45 1.71 -5.25
CA THR A 167 15.32 2.78 -4.74
C THR A 167 15.46 3.92 -5.76
N ALA A 168 15.66 3.59 -7.03
CA ALA A 168 15.71 4.59 -8.10
C ALA A 168 14.37 5.34 -8.29
N CYS A 169 13.24 4.66 -8.09
CA CYS A 169 11.91 5.28 -8.10
C CYS A 169 11.76 6.28 -6.96
N ASN A 170 12.08 5.86 -5.73
CA ASN A 170 12.05 6.73 -4.55
C ASN A 170 12.97 7.96 -4.72
N LEU A 171 14.20 7.75 -5.20
CA LEU A 171 15.14 8.85 -5.44
C LEU A 171 14.60 9.83 -6.49
N LYS A 172 14.04 9.32 -7.59
CA LYS A 172 13.42 10.16 -8.62
C LYS A 172 12.26 10.99 -8.06
N ARG A 173 11.37 10.39 -7.26
CA ARG A 173 10.24 11.09 -6.61
C ARG A 173 10.74 12.19 -5.66
N ALA A 174 11.71 11.86 -4.80
CA ALA A 174 12.30 12.82 -3.86
C ALA A 174 12.98 13.99 -4.57
N LEU A 175 13.78 13.73 -5.61
CA LEU A 175 14.42 14.77 -6.41
C LEU A 175 13.38 15.66 -7.13
N GLY A 176 12.31 15.05 -7.65
CA GLY A 176 11.20 15.80 -8.26
C GLY A 176 10.55 16.76 -7.26
N TYR A 177 10.26 16.27 -6.06
CA TYR A 177 9.71 17.08 -4.98
C TYR A 177 10.66 18.22 -4.57
N TRP A 178 11.94 17.93 -4.32
CA TRP A 178 12.91 18.98 -3.94
C TRP A 178 13.10 20.04 -5.02
N ASN A 179 13.10 19.65 -6.29
CA ASN A 179 13.15 20.61 -7.40
C ASN A 179 11.91 21.52 -7.41
N LEU A 180 10.71 20.98 -7.18
CA LEU A 180 9.50 21.78 -7.09
C LEU A 180 9.53 22.75 -5.91
N GLN A 181 10.01 22.31 -4.74
CA GLN A 181 10.16 23.19 -3.57
C GLN A 181 11.17 24.30 -3.82
N ARG A 182 12.30 23.98 -4.47
CA ARG A 182 13.30 24.98 -4.87
C ARG A 182 12.75 26.00 -5.85
N LEU A 183 11.94 25.59 -6.83
CA LEU A 183 11.33 26.53 -7.78
C LEU A 183 10.32 27.45 -7.10
N LYS A 184 9.49 26.91 -6.20
CA LYS A 184 8.54 27.71 -5.40
C LYS A 184 9.25 28.76 -4.55
N SER A 185 10.37 28.40 -3.91
CA SER A 185 11.11 29.36 -3.09
C SER A 185 11.75 30.47 -3.93
N ILE A 186 12.28 30.16 -5.12
CA ILE A 186 12.80 31.18 -6.06
C ILE A 186 11.69 32.14 -6.49
N GLN A 187 10.53 31.61 -6.90
CA GLN A 187 9.39 32.42 -7.33
C GLN A 187 8.84 33.32 -6.20
N ALA A 188 8.84 32.82 -4.96
CA ALA A 188 8.41 33.61 -3.81
C ALA A 188 9.37 34.80 -3.55
N VAL A 189 10.68 34.60 -3.71
CA VAL A 189 11.68 35.66 -3.60
C VAL A 189 11.54 36.67 -4.75
N GLU A 190 11.44 36.22 -6.00
CA GLU A 190 11.23 37.11 -7.15
C GLU A 190 9.95 37.94 -7.01
N GLY A 191 8.86 37.31 -6.55
CA GLY A 191 7.61 37.98 -6.25
C GLY A 191 7.77 39.05 -5.18
N ALA A 192 8.46 38.77 -4.08
CA ALA A 192 8.68 39.74 -3.00
C ALA A 192 9.56 40.93 -3.43
N VAL A 193 10.56 40.69 -4.28
CA VAL A 193 11.45 41.75 -4.79
C VAL A 193 10.75 42.63 -5.83
N ALA A 194 9.76 42.11 -6.56
CA ALA A 194 8.99 42.88 -7.55
C ALA A 194 8.04 43.95 -6.95
N TRP A 195 7.86 43.97 -5.62
CA TRP A 195 7.03 44.96 -4.89
C TRP A 195 7.86 45.94 -4.05
N VAL A 196 9.19 45.96 -4.19
CA VAL A 196 10.12 46.94 -3.59
C VAL A 196 10.66 47.85 -4.69
#